data_AF-A0A352RG19-F1
#
_entry.id   AF-A0A352RG19-F1
#
_cell.length_a   1.000
_cell.length_b   1.000
_cell.length_c   1.000
_cell.angle_alpha   90.00
_cell.angle_beta   90.00
_cell.angle_gamma   90.00
#
_symmetry.space_group_name_H-M   'P 1'
#
loop_
_entity.id
_entity.type
_entity.pdbx_description
1 polymer ?
#
loop_
_entity_poly.entity_id
_entity_poly.type
_entity_poly.pdbx_seq_one_letter_code
_entity_poly.pdbx_strand_id
1 'polypeptide(L)'
;LGSGTPKMSRRAVLRDLRRLLLARDQLKVPLIIGSCGTSGVDSGVDWMREMTLEIAREEGLSFKLGRIYSEQKPESMALAFQSGNIEALPGAPEIDEQLIQNCSHIVAMMGHEPIVNL
;
A
#
# COMPACT_ATOMS: atom_id res chain seq x y z
N LEU A 1 1.66 11.66 -5.47
CA LEU A 1 0.86 10.55 -6.04
C LEU A 1 1.44 10.26 -7.41
N GLY A 2 1.66 8.99 -7.76
CA GLY A 2 2.35 8.58 -9.00
C GLY A 2 3.88 8.45 -8.88
N SER A 3 4.57 9.30 -8.13
CA SER A 3 6.03 9.24 -7.93
C SER A 3 6.52 8.15 -6.97
N GLY A 4 5.62 7.44 -6.31
CA GLY A 4 5.94 6.49 -5.23
C GLY A 4 6.56 7.09 -3.96
N THR A 5 6.82 8.40 -3.93
CA THR A 5 7.46 9.07 -2.79
C THR A 5 6.44 9.39 -1.67
N PRO A 6 6.75 9.07 -0.40
CA PRO A 6 5.88 9.41 0.72
C PRO A 6 5.64 10.91 0.85
N LYS A 7 4.37 11.30 1.07
CA LYS A 7 3.99 12.71 1.26
C LYS A 7 4.46 13.28 2.60
N MET A 8 4.56 12.44 3.63
CA MET A 8 4.91 12.84 5.00
C MET A 8 6.36 12.53 5.31
N SER A 9 7.00 13.38 6.12
CA SER A 9 8.37 13.12 6.57
C SER A 9 8.44 11.83 7.41
N ARG A 10 9.52 11.06 7.24
CA ARG A 10 9.81 9.85 8.03
C ARG A 10 9.66 10.08 9.53
N ARG A 11 10.20 11.20 10.04
CA ARG A 11 10.17 11.54 11.48
C ARG A 11 8.74 11.69 12.01
N ALA A 12 7.85 12.31 11.24
CA ALA A 12 6.46 12.46 11.64
C ALA A 12 5.75 11.10 11.69
N VAL A 13 5.95 10.26 10.66
CA VAL A 13 5.34 8.93 10.58
C VAL A 13 5.84 8.01 11.70
N LEU A 14 7.15 7.98 11.97
CA LEU A 14 7.72 7.21 13.09
C LEU A 14 7.09 7.57 14.43
N ARG A 15 6.97 8.87 14.72
CA ARG A 15 6.40 9.34 15.98
C ARG A 15 4.96 8.83 16.18
N ASP A 16 4.15 8.90 15.14
CA ASP A 16 2.73 8.53 15.22
C ASP A 16 2.57 7.00 15.20
N LEU A 17 3.33 6.31 14.36
CA LEU A 17 3.39 4.84 14.31
C LEU A 17 3.82 4.24 15.65
N ARG A 18 4.81 4.83 16.33
CA ARG A 18 5.26 4.38 17.65
C ARG A 18 4.14 4.40 18.68
N ARG A 19 3.35 5.48 18.72
CA ARG A 19 2.19 5.58 19.62
C ARG A 19 1.16 4.51 19.34
N LEU A 20 0.88 4.23 18.06
CA LEU A 20 -0.07 3.19 17.65
C LEU A 20 0.42 1.80 18.05
N LEU A 21 1.70 1.49 17.85
CA LEU A 21 2.29 0.19 18.21
C LEU A 21 2.30 -0.04 19.72
N LEU A 22 2.64 0.97 20.52
CA LEU A 22 2.61 0.88 21.97
C LEU A 22 1.17 0.73 22.49
N ALA A 23 0.22 1.51 21.96
CA ALA A 23 -1.19 1.36 22.31
C ALA A 23 -1.74 -0.02 21.94
N ARG A 24 -1.37 -0.52 20.74
CA ARG A 24 -1.69 -1.87 20.30
C ARG A 24 -1.18 -2.93 21.27
N ASP A 25 0.06 -2.80 21.73
CA ASP A 25 0.63 -3.76 22.67
C ASP A 25 -0.03 -3.68 24.05
N GLN A 26 -0.34 -2.49 24.54
CA GLN A 26 -1.05 -2.32 25.80
C GLN A 26 -2.47 -2.90 25.77
N LEU A 27 -3.21 -2.65 24.69
CA LEU A 27 -4.61 -3.06 24.54
C LEU A 27 -4.78 -4.49 23.99
N LYS A 28 -3.70 -5.09 23.48
CA LYS A 28 -3.69 -6.44 22.89
C LYS A 28 -4.70 -6.64 21.75
N VAL A 29 -4.88 -5.61 20.92
CA VAL A 29 -5.77 -5.63 19.73
C VAL A 29 -4.99 -5.73 18.42
N PRO A 30 -5.62 -6.08 17.29
CA PRO A 30 -5.03 -5.91 15.97
C PRO A 30 -4.85 -4.42 15.61
N LEU A 31 -3.79 -4.09 14.88
CA LEU A 31 -3.55 -2.76 14.30
C LEU A 31 -3.47 -2.90 12.78
N ILE A 32 -4.29 -2.12 12.08
CA ILE A 32 -4.30 -2.07 10.62
C ILE A 32 -3.86 -0.67 10.20
N ILE A 33 -2.86 -0.59 9.33
CA ILE A 33 -2.44 0.65 8.69
C ILE A 33 -2.92 0.62 7.24
N GLY A 34 -4.02 1.32 6.95
CA GLY A 34 -4.65 1.29 5.62
C GLY A 34 -3.99 2.19 4.57
N SER A 35 -3.14 3.14 4.97
CA SER A 35 -2.50 4.09 4.05
C SER A 35 -0.99 4.13 4.24
N CYS A 36 -0.30 3.21 3.60
CA CYS A 36 1.16 3.14 3.58
C CYS A 36 1.73 4.07 2.50
N GLY A 37 2.35 5.18 2.90
CA GLY A 37 2.97 6.13 1.94
C GLY A 37 2.00 6.94 1.08
N THR A 38 0.69 6.71 1.17
CA THR A 38 -0.44 7.40 0.49
C THR A 38 -0.66 7.09 -0.99
N SER A 39 0.26 6.40 -1.65
CA SER A 39 0.26 6.18 -3.11
C SER A 39 -0.24 4.80 -3.55
N GLY A 40 -0.42 3.84 -2.63
CA GLY A 40 -0.83 2.46 -2.95
C GLY A 40 0.30 1.57 -3.50
N VAL A 41 1.46 2.14 -3.78
CA VAL A 41 2.64 1.42 -4.30
C VAL A 41 3.26 0.52 -3.25
N ASP A 42 3.91 -0.55 -3.71
CA ASP A 42 4.50 -1.57 -2.84
C ASP A 42 5.63 -0.99 -1.99
N SER A 43 6.41 -0.05 -2.55
CA SER A 43 7.47 0.65 -1.81
C SER A 43 6.94 1.44 -0.60
N GLY A 44 5.69 1.92 -0.64
CA GLY A 44 5.05 2.55 0.50
C GLY A 44 4.77 1.57 1.64
N VAL A 45 4.35 0.35 1.30
CA VAL A 45 4.11 -0.76 2.24
C VAL A 45 5.43 -1.21 2.88
N ASP A 46 6.47 -1.39 2.07
CA ASP A 46 7.79 -1.80 2.56
C ASP A 46 8.44 -0.72 3.44
N TRP A 47 8.33 0.55 3.07
CA TRP A 47 8.81 1.66 3.90
C TRP A 47 8.12 1.71 5.27
N MET A 48 6.80 1.49 5.33
CA MET A 48 6.07 1.39 6.59
C MET A 48 6.48 0.17 7.42
N ARG A 49 6.72 -0.97 6.76
CA ARG A 49 7.22 -2.19 7.41
C ARG A 49 8.58 -1.95 8.06
N GLU A 50 9.52 -1.30 7.37
CA GLU A 50 10.83 -0.98 7.93
C GLU A 50 10.73 -0.16 9.22
N MET A 51 9.94 0.92 9.21
CA MET A 51 9.70 1.74 10.40
C MET A 51 9.01 0.97 11.52
N THR A 52 8.06 0.08 11.17
CA THR A 52 7.37 -0.78 12.14
C THR A 52 8.35 -1.71 12.85
N LEU A 53 9.26 -2.34 12.10
CA LEU A 53 10.27 -3.25 12.64
C LEU A 53 11.37 -2.51 13.41
N GLU A 54 11.71 -1.29 13.02
CA GLU A 54 12.60 -0.40 13.78
C GLU A 54 12.05 -0.14 15.17
N ILE A 55 10.81 0.37 15.26
CA ILE A 55 10.15 0.64 16.54
C ILE A 55 10.00 -0.63 17.36
N ALA A 56 9.63 -1.76 16.74
CA ALA A 56 9.47 -3.02 17.47
C ALA A 56 10.77 -3.47 18.16
N ARG A 57 11.92 -3.31 17.50
CA ARG A 57 13.22 -3.60 18.12
C ARG A 57 13.56 -2.64 19.26
N GLU A 58 13.30 -1.35 19.09
CA GLU A 58 13.60 -0.32 20.09
C GLU A 58 12.74 -0.47 21.36
N GLU A 59 11.46 -0.80 21.18
CA GLU A 59 10.46 -0.87 22.26
C GLU A 59 10.27 -2.31 22.80
N GLY A 60 11.00 -3.29 22.27
CA GLY A 60 10.91 -4.70 22.69
C GLY A 60 9.55 -5.35 22.38
N LEU A 61 8.88 -4.92 21.29
CA LEU A 61 7.54 -5.40 20.92
C LEU A 61 7.62 -6.69 20.11
N SER A 62 6.64 -7.57 20.31
CA SER A 62 6.47 -8.80 19.54
C SER A 62 5.04 -8.92 19.01
N PHE A 63 4.91 -9.17 17.71
CA PHE A 63 3.64 -9.30 17.02
C PHE A 63 3.82 -10.04 15.68
N LYS A 64 2.72 -10.58 15.14
CA LYS A 64 2.68 -11.03 13.74
C LYS A 64 2.48 -9.81 12.84
N LEU A 65 3.22 -9.75 11.75
CA LEU A 65 3.16 -8.66 10.77
C LEU A 65 2.81 -9.25 9.40
N GLY A 66 1.65 -8.88 8.86
CA GLY A 66 1.28 -9.16 7.48
C GLY A 66 1.40 -7.92 6.60
N ARG A 67 1.54 -8.13 5.30
CA ARG A 67 1.71 -7.08 4.29
C ARG A 67 0.72 -7.35 3.16
N ILE A 68 0.01 -6.31 2.76
CA ILE A 68 -0.98 -6.37 1.67
C ILE A 68 -0.47 -5.42 0.58
N TYR A 69 -0.33 -5.93 -0.63
CA TYR A 69 0.20 -5.21 -1.78
C TYR A 69 -0.90 -5.03 -2.83
N SER A 70 -0.87 -3.89 -3.53
CA SER A 70 -1.93 -3.51 -4.46
C SER A 70 -1.43 -3.30 -5.88
N GLU A 71 -0.12 -3.26 -6.09
CA GLU A 71 0.44 -3.02 -7.42
C GLU A 71 0.07 -4.12 -8.41
N GLN A 72 -0.27 -3.66 -9.61
CA GLN A 72 -0.59 -4.48 -10.77
C GLN A 72 0.52 -4.32 -11.79
N LYS A 73 0.85 -5.41 -12.49
CA LYS A 73 1.86 -5.40 -13.54
C LYS A 73 1.31 -4.73 -14.80
N PRO A 74 1.99 -3.72 -15.38
CA PRO A 74 1.56 -3.06 -16.61
C PRO A 74 1.26 -4.04 -17.75
N GLU A 75 2.06 -5.10 -17.90
CA GLU A 75 1.89 -6.11 -18.94
C GLU A 75 0.59 -6.90 -18.75
N SER A 76 0.27 -7.28 -17.51
CA SER A 76 -0.98 -7.96 -17.18
C SER A 76 -2.20 -7.07 -17.44
N MET A 77 -2.09 -5.78 -17.14
CA MET A 77 -3.17 -4.81 -17.36
C MET A 77 -3.37 -4.51 -18.85
N ALA A 78 -2.28 -4.41 -19.63
CA ALA A 78 -2.33 -4.27 -21.08
C ALA A 78 -3.04 -5.45 -21.75
N LEU A 79 -2.73 -6.68 -21.34
CA LEU A 79 -3.42 -7.89 -21.82
C LEU A 79 -4.91 -7.89 -21.46
N ALA A 80 -5.26 -7.47 -20.24
CA ALA A 80 -6.66 -7.36 -19.82
C ALA A 80 -7.42 -6.29 -20.63
N PHE A 81 -6.76 -5.17 -20.94
CA PHE A 81 -7.30 -4.12 -21.81
C PHE A 81 -7.56 -4.62 -23.23
N GLN A 82 -6.57 -5.26 -23.87
CA GLN A 82 -6.73 -5.85 -25.20
C GLN A 82 -7.87 -6.89 -25.25
N SER A 83 -8.04 -7.65 -24.16
CA SER A 83 -9.07 -8.68 -24.05
C SER A 83 -10.47 -8.14 -23.73
N GLY A 84 -10.65 -6.80 -23.65
CA GLY A 84 -11.92 -6.17 -23.35
C GLY A 84 -12.38 -6.30 -21.89
N ASN A 85 -11.48 -6.66 -20.97
CA ASN A 85 -11.80 -6.84 -19.54
C ASN A 85 -11.60 -5.55 -18.71
N ILE A 86 -11.18 -4.45 -19.33
CA ILE A 86 -11.04 -3.14 -18.69
C ILE A 86 -11.99 -2.18 -19.41
N GLU A 87 -12.94 -1.65 -18.65
CA GLU A 87 -13.91 -0.66 -19.14
C GLU A 87 -13.65 0.69 -18.46
N ALA A 88 -13.77 1.76 -19.25
CA ALA A 88 -13.60 3.12 -18.77
C ALA A 88 -14.74 3.53 -17.83
N LEU A 89 -14.40 4.11 -16.68
CA LEU A 89 -15.39 4.79 -15.85
C LEU A 89 -15.94 6.04 -16.55
N PRO A 90 -17.17 6.50 -16.23
CA PRO A 90 -17.71 7.74 -16.78
C PRO A 90 -16.74 8.92 -16.59
N GLY A 91 -16.37 9.58 -17.69
CA GLY A 91 -15.45 10.72 -17.68
C GLY A 91 -13.96 10.37 -17.62
N ALA A 92 -13.59 9.08 -17.72
CA ALA A 92 -12.19 8.70 -17.87
C ALA A 92 -11.63 9.20 -19.21
N PRO A 93 -10.34 9.60 -19.26
CA PRO A 93 -9.68 9.94 -20.52
C PRO A 93 -9.58 8.72 -21.42
N GLU A 94 -9.46 8.94 -22.73
CA GLU A 94 -9.07 7.87 -23.65
C GLU A 94 -7.68 7.35 -23.27
N ILE A 95 -7.56 6.04 -23.17
CA ILE A 95 -6.31 5.34 -22.92
C ILE A 95 -6.08 4.32 -24.03
N ASP A 96 -4.81 4.04 -24.32
CA ASP A 96 -4.41 2.94 -25.17
C ASP A 96 -3.50 1.98 -24.41
N GLU A 97 -3.20 0.85 -25.05
CA GLU A 97 -2.34 -0.18 -24.46
C GLU A 97 -0.93 0.36 -24.15
N GLN A 98 -0.37 1.18 -25.05
CA GLN A 98 0.96 1.74 -24.91
C GLN A 98 1.06 2.62 -23.65
N LEU A 99 0.01 3.40 -23.37
CA LEU A 99 -0.10 4.20 -22.16
C LEU A 99 -0.12 3.34 -20.91
N ILE A 100 -0.89 2.24 -20.92
CA ILE A 100 -0.93 1.29 -19.79
C ILE A 100 0.45 0.69 -19.55
N GLN A 101 1.14 0.22 -20.60
CA GLN A 101 2.49 -0.34 -20.49
C GLN A 101 3.52 0.68 -19.97
N ASN A 102 3.35 1.96 -20.32
CA ASN A 102 4.25 3.03 -19.89
C ASN A 102 3.98 3.56 -18.48
N CYS A 103 2.91 3.09 -17.80
CA CYS A 103 2.59 3.53 -16.44
C CYS A 103 3.66 3.04 -15.46
N SER A 104 4.25 3.96 -14.69
CA SER A 104 5.27 3.60 -13.68
C SER A 104 4.71 2.75 -12.55
N HIS A 105 3.46 3.00 -12.17
CA HIS A 105 2.74 2.26 -11.15
C HIS A 105 1.27 2.17 -11.51
N ILE A 106 0.70 0.97 -11.44
CA ILE A 106 -0.74 0.74 -11.50
C ILE A 106 -1.12 0.09 -10.19
N VAL A 107 -2.12 0.65 -9.50
CA VAL A 107 -2.54 0.19 -8.17
C VAL A 107 -4.01 -0.16 -8.18
N ALA A 108 -4.36 -1.31 -7.60
CA ALA A 108 -5.73 -1.74 -7.45
C ALA A 108 -6.37 -1.15 -6.20
N MET A 109 -7.68 -0.89 -6.25
CA MET A 109 -8.47 -0.72 -5.05
C MET A 109 -8.84 -2.10 -4.51
N MET A 110 -8.61 -2.33 -3.22
CA MET A 110 -8.94 -3.58 -2.54
C MET A 110 -10.13 -3.39 -1.61
N GLY A 111 -10.97 -4.42 -1.50
CA GLY A 111 -11.97 -4.52 -0.45
C GLY A 111 -11.37 -4.95 0.88
N HIS A 112 -12.20 -5.50 1.77
CA HIS A 112 -11.75 -5.97 3.09
C HIS A 112 -11.15 -7.37 3.07
N GLU A 113 -11.32 -8.11 1.97
CA GLU A 113 -10.97 -9.52 1.84
C GLU A 113 -9.50 -9.81 2.17
N PRO A 114 -8.50 -9.00 1.72
CA PRO A 114 -7.10 -9.22 2.07
C PRO A 114 -6.80 -9.05 3.56
N ILE A 115 -7.62 -8.28 4.30
CA ILE A 115 -7.45 -8.09 5.74
C ILE A 115 -7.99 -9.29 6.51
N VAL A 116 -9.12 -9.85 6.07
CA VAL A 116 -9.79 -10.96 6.76
C VAL A 116 -9.05 -12.29 6.57
N ASN A 117 -8.35 -12.45 5.44
CA ASN A 117 -7.68 -13.71 5.06
C ASN A 117 -6.15 -13.70 5.24
N LEU A 118 -5.60 -12.72 5.96
CA LEU A 118 -4.15 -12.51 6.14
C LEU A 118 -3.48 -13.51 7.10
#